data_AF-A0A3R6PIG1-F1
#
_entry.id   AF-A0A3R6PIG1-F1
#
_cell.length_a   1.000
_cell.length_b   1.000
_cell.length_c   1.000
_cell.angle_alpha   90.00
_cell.angle_beta   90.00
_cell.angle_gamma   90.00
#
_symmetry.space_group_name_H-M   'P 1'
#
loop_
_entity.id
_entity.type
_entity.pdbx_description
1 polymer ?
#
loop_
_entity_poly.entity_id
_entity_poly.type
_entity_poly.pdbx_seq_one_letter_code
_entity_poly.pdbx_strand_id
1 'polypeptide(L)'
;MEKRKASQLARYRYAENPMFPQSHVMKMTPEEHIERNMYIRQRIKGTSYEGCSDEAIDAIRFVDMPRGVYIDDGYEYVALNKLDQECANDRRSRARIPQMYAGMRADRFRFDIYEQDTSDMKKTINAFITNFEKFQDRGYGLYLYAKKKGTGKTMLASILLNEVTMRYAVPARFMTIYDYLELTKKSYNEAVDLKSLEMAPVLVIDDIGAQMAKEWVDTVLFKLIDKRYANRLVTIYTSNKRIDELKMDERIIDRIDSQSITIHLPEESIRSRQIQTDHDDFMAQFKED
;
A
#
# COMPACT_ATOMS: atom_id res chain seq x y z
N MET A 1 15.77 -35.06 -18.18
CA MET A 1 15.29 -33.96 -17.32
C MET A 1 14.09 -33.35 -17.98
N GLU A 2 13.01 -33.15 -17.23
CA GLU A 2 11.79 -32.51 -17.74
C GLU A 2 12.08 -31.04 -18.07
N LYS A 3 11.76 -30.60 -19.29
CA LYS A 3 12.06 -29.24 -19.75
C LYS A 3 11.19 -28.25 -18.97
N ARG A 4 11.82 -27.30 -18.26
CA ARG A 4 11.10 -26.25 -17.52
C ARG A 4 10.34 -25.35 -18.50
N LYS A 5 9.10 -25.00 -18.18
CA LYS A 5 8.28 -24.15 -19.07
C LYS A 5 8.72 -22.69 -18.94
N ALA A 6 8.72 -21.95 -20.05
CA ALA A 6 9.04 -20.52 -20.07
C ALA A 6 8.20 -19.69 -19.09
N SER A 7 6.92 -20.03 -18.89
CA SER A 7 6.03 -19.38 -17.92
C SER A 7 6.44 -19.60 -16.46
N GLN A 8 7.09 -20.74 -16.15
CA GLN A 8 7.61 -21.02 -14.82
C GLN A 8 8.93 -20.27 -14.59
N LEU A 9 9.79 -20.22 -15.60
CA LEU A 9 11.04 -19.46 -15.59
C LEU A 9 10.79 -17.95 -15.43
N ALA A 10 9.75 -17.42 -16.08
CA ALA A 10 9.39 -16.01 -16.04
C ALA A 10 9.06 -15.48 -14.63
N ARG A 11 8.68 -16.36 -13.68
CA ARG A 11 8.42 -16.00 -12.27
C ARG A 11 9.69 -15.56 -11.51
N TYR A 12 10.87 -15.78 -12.10
CA TYR A 12 12.19 -15.51 -11.53
C TYR A 12 12.97 -14.49 -12.38
N ARG A 13 13.87 -13.77 -11.70
CA ARG A 13 14.86 -12.89 -12.33
C ARG A 13 16.02 -13.71 -12.87
N TYR A 14 16.63 -13.26 -13.97
CA TYR A 14 17.81 -13.92 -14.52
C TYR A 14 19.06 -13.58 -13.69
N ALA A 15 19.86 -14.60 -13.39
CA ALA A 15 20.84 -14.60 -12.32
C ALA A 15 22.24 -14.17 -12.75
N GLU A 16 22.45 -12.93 -13.19
CA GLU A 16 23.78 -12.50 -13.66
C GLU A 16 24.23 -11.08 -13.29
N ASN A 17 23.34 -10.19 -12.82
CA ASN A 17 23.72 -8.80 -12.53
C ASN A 17 23.60 -8.44 -11.04
N PRO A 18 24.71 -8.11 -10.35
CA PRO A 18 24.69 -7.71 -8.94
C PRO A 18 23.96 -6.38 -8.68
N MET A 19 23.73 -5.56 -9.71
CA MET A 19 22.96 -4.32 -9.60
C MET A 19 21.43 -4.54 -9.53
N PHE A 20 20.95 -5.76 -9.78
CA PHE A 20 19.52 -6.08 -9.75
C PHE A 20 19.07 -6.52 -8.35
N PRO A 21 17.75 -6.44 -8.06
CA PRO A 21 17.20 -7.02 -6.84
C PRO A 21 17.50 -8.52 -6.79
N GLN A 22 18.18 -8.96 -5.73
CA GLN A 22 18.62 -10.36 -5.60
C GLN A 22 17.50 -11.31 -5.09
N SER A 23 16.25 -10.85 -5.12
CA SER A 23 15.09 -11.66 -4.70
C SER A 23 14.52 -12.47 -5.87
N HIS A 24 14.17 -13.73 -5.60
CA HIS A 24 13.57 -14.65 -6.58
C HIS A 24 14.41 -14.76 -7.86
N VAL A 25 15.71 -14.97 -7.69
CA VAL A 25 16.69 -15.16 -8.78
C VAL A 25 16.81 -16.65 -9.11
N MET A 26 16.96 -16.98 -10.39
CA MET A 26 17.16 -18.36 -10.85
C MET A 26 18.22 -18.43 -11.93
N LYS A 27 19.16 -19.39 -11.79
CA LYS A 27 20.08 -19.74 -12.88
C LYS A 27 19.31 -20.51 -13.97
N MET A 28 19.49 -20.08 -15.20
CA MET A 28 18.86 -20.65 -16.40
C MET A 28 19.97 -20.97 -17.42
N THR A 29 19.78 -21.98 -18.26
CA THR A 29 20.67 -22.16 -19.42
C THR A 29 20.42 -21.03 -20.43
N PRO A 30 21.35 -20.79 -21.38
CA PRO A 30 21.13 -19.81 -22.45
C PRO A 30 19.81 -20.03 -23.20
N GLU A 31 19.44 -21.28 -23.48
CA GLU A 31 18.18 -21.61 -24.15
C GLU A 31 16.96 -21.29 -23.28
N GLU A 32 17.01 -21.61 -21.99
CA GLU A 32 15.93 -21.31 -21.05
C GLU A 32 15.74 -19.80 -20.85
N HIS A 33 16.84 -19.05 -20.82
CA HIS A 33 16.84 -17.59 -20.73
C HIS A 33 16.19 -16.95 -21.97
N ILE A 34 16.58 -17.40 -23.17
CA ILE A 34 15.96 -16.96 -24.43
C ILE A 34 14.46 -17.28 -24.44
N GLU A 35 14.08 -18.52 -24.10
CA GLU A 35 12.67 -18.94 -24.08
C GLU A 35 11.84 -18.11 -23.08
N ARG A 36 12.40 -17.83 -21.90
CA ARG A 36 11.79 -16.94 -20.90
C ARG A 36 11.60 -15.53 -21.45
N ASN A 37 12.64 -14.92 -22.02
CA ASN A 37 12.59 -13.54 -22.50
C ASN A 37 11.61 -13.39 -23.68
N MET A 38 11.59 -14.34 -24.61
CA MET A 38 10.61 -14.40 -25.69
C MET A 38 9.18 -14.49 -25.16
N TYR A 39 8.95 -15.33 -24.15
CA TYR A 39 7.64 -15.47 -23.51
C TYR A 39 7.17 -14.14 -22.90
N ILE A 40 8.02 -13.46 -22.14
CA ILE A 40 7.71 -12.17 -21.52
C ILE A 40 7.43 -11.11 -22.60
N ARG A 41 8.32 -10.95 -23.59
CA ARG A 41 8.15 -9.98 -24.70
C ARG A 41 6.82 -10.15 -25.43
N GLN A 42 6.36 -11.38 -25.62
CA GLN A 42 5.08 -11.63 -26.27
C GLN A 42 3.89 -11.13 -25.45
N ARG A 43 3.94 -11.23 -24.11
CA ARG A 43 2.83 -10.85 -23.23
C ARG A 43 2.79 -9.38 -22.83
N ILE A 44 3.91 -8.67 -22.91
CA ILE A 44 3.99 -7.25 -22.57
C ILE A 44 3.69 -6.32 -23.77
N LYS A 45 3.36 -6.86 -24.95
CA LYS A 45 2.94 -6.05 -26.10
C LYS A 45 1.69 -5.24 -25.77
N GLY A 46 1.64 -3.99 -26.22
CA GLY A 46 0.56 -3.04 -25.92
C GLY A 46 0.59 -2.48 -24.50
N THR A 47 1.65 -2.73 -23.74
CA THR A 47 1.83 -2.23 -22.37
C THR A 47 2.94 -1.18 -22.32
N SER A 48 3.05 -0.44 -21.21
CA SER A 48 4.15 0.50 -21.01
C SER A 48 5.55 -0.14 -21.02
N TYR A 49 5.64 -1.48 -20.93
CA TYR A 49 6.88 -2.24 -20.97
C TYR A 49 7.24 -2.79 -22.36
N GLU A 50 6.43 -2.58 -23.40
CA GLU A 50 6.69 -3.16 -24.73
C GLU A 50 8.08 -2.80 -25.31
N GLY A 51 8.59 -1.59 -24.98
CA GLY A 51 9.87 -1.07 -25.46
C GLY A 51 11.06 -1.26 -24.51
N CYS A 52 10.96 -2.06 -23.44
CA CYS A 52 12.06 -2.19 -22.48
C CYS A 52 13.27 -2.97 -23.06
N SER A 53 14.46 -2.66 -22.53
CA SER A 53 15.72 -3.31 -22.92
C SER A 53 15.79 -4.75 -22.40
N ASP A 54 16.67 -5.58 -22.98
CA ASP A 54 16.84 -6.96 -22.53
C ASP A 54 17.34 -7.02 -21.08
N GLU A 55 18.21 -6.09 -20.68
CA GLU A 55 18.68 -5.97 -19.29
C GLU A 55 17.52 -5.66 -18.32
N ALA A 56 16.56 -4.84 -18.75
CA ALA A 56 15.37 -4.56 -17.96
C ALA A 56 14.44 -5.79 -17.87
N ILE A 57 14.35 -6.60 -18.92
CA ILE A 57 13.58 -7.86 -18.91
C ILE A 57 14.23 -8.91 -17.99
N ASP A 58 15.55 -8.96 -17.97
CA ASP A 58 16.31 -9.85 -17.09
C ASP A 58 16.12 -9.50 -15.63
N ALA A 59 16.01 -8.20 -15.36
CA ALA A 59 15.77 -7.69 -14.03
C ALA A 59 14.37 -8.00 -13.53
N ILE A 60 13.31 -8.18 -14.33
CA ILE A 60 11.93 -8.30 -13.81
C ILE A 60 11.53 -9.71 -13.40
N ARG A 61 10.46 -9.85 -12.60
CA ARG A 61 9.65 -11.08 -12.54
C ARG A 61 8.35 -10.85 -13.28
N PHE A 62 7.84 -11.88 -13.92
CA PHE A 62 6.64 -11.83 -14.73
C PHE A 62 5.69 -12.98 -14.38
N VAL A 63 4.41 -12.67 -14.20
CA VAL A 63 3.35 -13.67 -14.02
C VAL A 63 2.19 -13.36 -14.97
N ASP A 64 1.86 -14.34 -15.79
CA ASP A 64 0.68 -14.32 -16.66
C ASP A 64 -0.56 -14.56 -15.79
N MET A 65 -1.54 -13.67 -15.91
CA MET A 65 -2.78 -13.73 -15.15
C MET A 65 -3.92 -14.02 -16.14
N PRO A 66 -4.96 -14.80 -15.79
CA PRO A 66 -6.20 -14.96 -16.60
C PRO A 66 -6.78 -13.61 -17.04
N ARG A 67 -6.49 -12.75 -16.10
CA ARG A 67 -6.78 -11.42 -16.00
C ARG A 67 -5.94 -10.64 -17.07
N GLY A 68 -4.62 -10.61 -16.88
CA GLY A 68 -3.64 -9.59 -17.29
C GLY A 68 -2.20 -10.02 -17.08
N VAL A 69 -1.26 -9.12 -16.79
CA VAL A 69 0.12 -9.50 -16.40
C VAL A 69 0.59 -8.78 -15.16
N TYR A 70 1.38 -9.45 -14.33
CA TYR A 70 2.09 -8.86 -13.20
C TYR A 70 3.57 -8.77 -13.53
N ILE A 71 4.15 -7.59 -13.35
CA ILE A 71 5.58 -7.31 -13.52
C ILE A 71 6.14 -6.75 -12.21
N ASP A 72 7.23 -7.32 -11.71
CA ASP A 72 8.01 -6.85 -10.55
C ASP A 72 9.41 -6.43 -11.01
N ASP A 73 9.68 -5.13 -11.13
CA ASP A 73 10.97 -4.60 -11.59
C ASP A 73 11.96 -4.30 -10.46
N GLY A 74 11.62 -4.65 -9.22
CA GLY A 74 12.47 -4.40 -8.05
C GLY A 74 12.09 -3.17 -7.25
N TYR A 75 11.34 -2.24 -7.85
CA TYR A 75 10.94 -1.00 -7.21
C TYR A 75 9.42 -0.81 -7.25
N GLU A 76 8.73 -1.38 -8.25
CA GLU A 76 7.28 -1.27 -8.48
C GLU A 76 6.63 -2.59 -8.97
N TYR A 77 5.30 -2.69 -8.81
CA TYR A 77 4.50 -3.77 -9.39
C TYR A 77 3.50 -3.22 -10.40
N VAL A 78 3.60 -3.65 -11.65
CA VAL A 78 2.68 -3.19 -12.68
C VAL A 78 1.76 -4.34 -13.08
N ALA A 79 0.47 -4.13 -12.85
CA ALA A 79 -0.59 -5.06 -13.19
C ALA A 79 -1.37 -4.53 -14.39
N LEU A 80 -1.12 -5.10 -15.56
CA LEU A 80 -1.76 -4.66 -16.80
C LEU A 80 -2.99 -5.54 -17.00
N ASN A 81 -4.17 -4.90 -17.07
CA ASN A 81 -5.50 -5.50 -16.92
C ASN A 81 -5.60 -6.91 -17.47
N LYS A 82 -6.06 -7.86 -16.68
CA LYS A 82 -7.15 -7.95 -15.72
C LYS A 82 -6.68 -8.79 -14.44
N LEU A 83 -7.53 -8.95 -13.43
CA LEU A 83 -7.35 -9.54 -12.07
C LEU A 83 -7.28 -11.10 -11.87
N ASP A 84 -6.28 -11.62 -11.14
CA ASP A 84 -6.30 -12.94 -10.45
C ASP A 84 -5.69 -12.88 -9.01
N GLN A 85 -6.07 -13.85 -8.18
CA GLN A 85 -6.02 -13.87 -6.72
C GLN A 85 -4.61 -14.11 -6.15
N GLU A 86 -3.72 -14.82 -6.87
CA GLU A 86 -2.33 -15.09 -6.44
C GLU A 86 -1.49 -13.80 -6.38
N CYS A 87 -1.60 -12.93 -7.41
CA CYS A 87 -0.92 -11.62 -7.40
C CYS A 87 -1.56 -10.62 -6.44
N ALA A 88 -2.85 -10.74 -6.14
CA ALA A 88 -3.49 -9.93 -5.11
C ALA A 88 -2.89 -10.25 -3.72
N ASN A 89 -2.59 -11.51 -3.45
CA ASN A 89 -1.97 -11.95 -2.19
C ASN A 89 -0.51 -11.47 -2.07
N ASP A 90 0.26 -11.51 -3.16
CA ASP A 90 1.63 -10.99 -3.17
C ASP A 90 1.69 -9.45 -2.98
N ARG A 91 0.80 -8.69 -3.62
CA ARG A 91 0.70 -7.24 -3.36
C ARG A 91 0.34 -6.96 -1.91
N ARG A 92 -0.59 -7.73 -1.33
CA ARG A 92 -0.99 -7.62 0.07
C ARG A 92 0.16 -7.91 1.03
N SER A 93 0.99 -8.92 0.76
CA SER A 93 2.14 -9.25 1.63
C SER A 93 3.17 -8.13 1.65
N ARG A 94 3.41 -7.48 0.51
CA ARG A 94 4.38 -6.37 0.40
C ARG A 94 3.82 -5.03 0.89
N ALA A 95 2.51 -4.91 1.02
CA ALA A 95 1.84 -3.71 1.51
C ALA A 95 2.10 -3.42 2.98
N ARG A 96 2.60 -4.38 3.78
CA ARG A 96 2.85 -4.20 5.24
C ARG A 96 1.62 -3.74 6.03
N ILE A 97 0.43 -4.11 5.56
CA ILE A 97 -0.82 -3.91 6.32
C ILE A 97 -0.70 -4.68 7.64
N PRO A 98 -1.06 -4.09 8.79
CA PRO A 98 -1.01 -4.80 10.07
C PRO A 98 -1.77 -6.12 9.96
N GLN A 99 -1.19 -7.21 10.49
CA GLN A 99 -1.71 -8.57 10.29
C GLN A 99 -3.18 -8.71 10.63
N MET A 100 -3.64 -8.03 11.69
CA MET A 100 -5.04 -8.02 12.10
C MET A 100 -5.99 -7.45 11.04
N TYR A 101 -5.52 -6.60 10.11
CA TYR A 101 -6.30 -6.03 9.01
C TYR A 101 -5.97 -6.62 7.63
N ALA A 102 -5.15 -7.67 7.57
CA ALA A 102 -4.76 -8.30 6.33
C ALA A 102 -5.99 -8.86 5.60
N GLY A 103 -6.25 -8.34 4.39
CA GLY A 103 -7.33 -8.82 3.54
C GLY A 103 -8.74 -8.45 3.98
N MET A 104 -8.89 -7.61 5.01
CA MET A 104 -10.20 -7.04 5.31
C MET A 104 -10.69 -6.13 4.18
N ARG A 105 -11.97 -6.31 3.86
CA ARG A 105 -12.68 -5.68 2.75
C ARG A 105 -13.75 -4.73 3.28
N ALA A 106 -14.36 -3.95 2.39
CA ALA A 106 -15.33 -2.92 2.74
C ALA A 106 -16.55 -3.44 3.53
N ASP A 107 -16.96 -4.70 3.34
CA ASP A 107 -18.04 -5.34 4.09
C ASP A 107 -17.74 -5.51 5.58
N ARG A 108 -16.45 -5.51 5.97
CA ARG A 108 -16.04 -5.61 7.38
C ARG A 108 -16.11 -4.27 8.11
N PHE A 109 -16.19 -3.16 7.40
CA PHE A 109 -16.37 -1.86 8.04
C PHE A 109 -17.86 -1.63 8.34
N ARG A 110 -18.22 -1.79 9.61
CA ARG A 110 -19.60 -1.62 10.07
C ARG A 110 -19.88 -0.15 10.33
N PHE A 111 -20.73 0.45 9.50
CA PHE A 111 -21.15 1.86 9.64
C PHE A 111 -22.25 2.04 10.68
N ASP A 112 -23.01 0.99 10.95
CA ASP A 112 -24.16 0.94 11.85
C ASP A 112 -23.79 0.86 13.34
N ILE A 113 -22.50 0.70 13.66
CA ILE A 113 -22.00 0.74 15.05
C ILE A 113 -21.85 2.17 15.58
N TYR A 114 -21.86 3.16 14.69
CA TYR A 114 -21.79 4.57 15.05
C TYR A 114 -23.21 5.09 15.26
N GLU A 115 -23.40 5.89 16.30
CA GLU A 115 -24.70 6.51 16.61
C GLU A 115 -24.98 7.71 15.70
N GLN A 116 -23.91 8.34 15.19
CA GLN A 116 -23.99 9.48 14.29
C GLN A 116 -24.27 9.04 12.86
N ASP A 117 -24.86 9.96 12.08
CA ASP A 117 -25.05 9.73 10.64
C ASP A 117 -23.69 9.62 9.93
N THR A 118 -23.47 8.48 9.29
CA THR A 118 -22.25 8.18 8.54
C THR A 118 -22.46 8.23 7.02
N SER A 119 -23.58 8.75 6.55
CA SER A 119 -23.97 8.76 5.12
C SER A 119 -22.92 9.45 4.23
N ASP A 120 -22.43 10.63 4.61
CA ASP A 120 -21.43 11.37 3.83
C ASP A 120 -20.06 10.69 3.84
N MET A 121 -19.66 10.15 5.00
CA MET A 121 -18.46 9.35 5.13
C MET A 121 -18.53 8.12 4.21
N LYS A 122 -19.64 7.38 4.25
CA LYS A 122 -19.89 6.21 3.39
C LYS A 122 -19.88 6.59 1.91
N LYS A 123 -20.49 7.71 1.54
CA LYS A 123 -20.48 8.23 0.16
C LYS A 123 -19.06 8.52 -0.32
N THR A 124 -18.25 9.18 0.51
CA THR A 124 -16.87 9.54 0.18
C THR A 124 -15.98 8.29 0.06
N ILE A 125 -16.09 7.35 1.00
CA ILE A 125 -15.40 6.05 0.97
C ILE A 125 -15.76 5.27 -0.30
N ASN A 126 -17.05 5.17 -0.62
CA ASN A 126 -17.51 4.48 -1.82
C ASN A 126 -17.00 5.17 -3.08
N ALA A 127 -17.00 6.50 -3.13
CA ALA A 127 -16.47 7.25 -4.26
C ALA A 127 -14.97 6.98 -4.46
N PHE A 128 -14.19 6.98 -3.37
CA PHE A 128 -12.76 6.64 -3.40
C PHE A 128 -12.52 5.22 -3.90
N ILE A 129 -13.27 4.24 -3.39
CA ILE A 129 -13.13 2.82 -3.77
C ILE A 129 -13.57 2.55 -5.21
N THR A 130 -14.60 3.23 -5.72
CA THR A 130 -15.21 2.92 -7.03
C THR A 130 -14.68 3.79 -8.17
N ASN A 131 -14.11 4.95 -7.86
CA ASN A 131 -13.56 5.89 -8.85
C ASN A 131 -12.07 6.16 -8.61
N PHE A 132 -11.33 5.21 -8.03
CA PHE A 132 -9.96 5.41 -7.59
C PHE A 132 -9.03 5.97 -8.67
N GLU A 133 -9.19 5.58 -9.93
CA GLU A 133 -8.40 6.10 -11.06
C GLU A 133 -8.46 7.64 -11.14
N LYS A 134 -9.63 8.26 -10.87
CA LYS A 134 -9.75 9.74 -10.84
C LYS A 134 -8.99 10.39 -9.69
N PHE A 135 -8.90 9.68 -8.55
CA PHE A 135 -8.10 10.12 -7.40
C PHE A 135 -6.62 10.00 -7.74
N GLN A 136 -6.23 8.89 -8.36
CA GLN A 136 -4.86 8.63 -8.80
C GLN A 136 -4.36 9.64 -9.83
N ASP A 137 -5.15 9.92 -10.88
CA ASP A 137 -4.79 10.88 -11.94
C ASP A 137 -4.50 12.30 -11.40
N ARG A 138 -5.20 12.67 -10.33
CA ARG A 138 -5.07 13.98 -9.70
C ARG A 138 -4.16 13.98 -8.47
N GLY A 139 -3.73 12.81 -7.99
CA GLY A 139 -2.97 12.65 -6.75
C GLY A 139 -3.75 12.94 -5.46
N TYR A 140 -5.09 12.88 -5.50
CA TYR A 140 -5.90 13.09 -4.29
C TYR A 140 -5.96 11.84 -3.42
N GLY A 141 -5.69 12.00 -2.14
CA GLY A 141 -5.83 10.99 -1.11
C GLY A 141 -6.91 11.35 -0.08
N LEU A 142 -6.79 10.75 1.11
CA LEU A 142 -7.75 10.89 2.19
C LEU A 142 -7.06 11.26 3.50
N TYR A 143 -7.66 12.15 4.28
CA TYR A 143 -7.24 12.41 5.65
C TYR A 143 -8.30 11.90 6.61
N LEU A 144 -8.04 10.75 7.23
CA LEU A 144 -8.95 10.12 8.18
C LEU A 144 -8.68 10.63 9.59
N TYR A 145 -9.65 11.32 10.17
CA TYR A 145 -9.48 12.03 11.42
C TYR A 145 -10.57 11.69 12.43
N ALA A 146 -10.19 11.62 13.71
CA ALA A 146 -11.08 11.64 14.87
C ALA A 146 -10.22 11.91 16.09
N LYS A 147 -10.64 12.80 17.00
CA LYS A 147 -9.88 13.12 18.22
C LYS A 147 -9.71 11.88 19.10
N LYS A 148 -10.74 11.05 19.19
CA LYS A 148 -10.76 9.85 20.01
C LYS A 148 -9.99 8.71 19.36
N LYS A 149 -9.26 7.97 20.19
CA LYS A 149 -8.59 6.73 19.79
C LYS A 149 -9.60 5.59 19.69
N GLY A 150 -9.30 4.61 18.85
CA GLY A 150 -10.14 3.41 18.73
C GLY A 150 -11.42 3.61 17.90
N THR A 151 -11.55 4.70 17.15
CA THR A 151 -12.70 5.00 16.28
C THR A 151 -12.69 4.26 14.95
N GLY A 152 -11.62 3.51 14.62
CA GLY A 152 -11.53 2.72 13.39
C GLY A 152 -10.72 3.33 12.24
N LYS A 153 -10.02 4.46 12.46
CA LYS A 153 -9.19 5.13 11.41
C LYS A 153 -8.21 4.18 10.71
N THR A 154 -7.37 3.49 11.47
CA THR A 154 -6.37 2.55 10.95
C THR A 154 -7.00 1.35 10.24
N MET A 155 -8.13 0.86 10.77
CA MET A 155 -8.91 -0.21 10.14
C MET A 155 -9.46 0.25 8.78
N LEU A 156 -10.07 1.44 8.74
CA LEU A 156 -10.60 2.02 7.52
C LEU A 156 -9.50 2.26 6.49
N ALA A 157 -8.36 2.85 6.89
CA ALA A 157 -7.21 3.02 6.01
C ALA A 157 -6.72 1.69 5.42
N SER A 158 -6.63 0.64 6.25
CA SER A 158 -6.23 -0.70 5.81
C SER A 158 -7.25 -1.32 4.84
N ILE A 159 -8.54 -1.15 5.09
CA ILE A 159 -9.62 -1.61 4.21
C ILE A 159 -9.57 -0.88 2.87
N LEU A 160 -9.44 0.45 2.88
CA LEU A 160 -9.28 1.25 1.66
C LEU A 160 -8.07 0.77 0.86
N LEU A 161 -6.94 0.53 1.54
CA LEU A 161 -5.73 0.01 0.91
C LEU A 161 -5.95 -1.36 0.26
N ASN A 162 -6.62 -2.29 0.97
CA ASN A 162 -6.98 -3.60 0.44
C ASN A 162 -7.92 -3.48 -0.77
N GLU A 163 -8.95 -2.62 -0.70
CA GLU A 163 -9.91 -2.42 -1.79
C GLU A 163 -9.23 -1.90 -3.06
N VAL A 164 -8.39 -0.86 -2.96
CA VAL A 164 -7.73 -0.30 -4.14
C VAL A 164 -6.71 -1.27 -4.75
N THR A 165 -5.93 -1.95 -3.90
CA THR A 165 -4.95 -2.96 -4.32
C THR A 165 -5.65 -4.13 -5.03
N MET A 166 -6.82 -4.54 -4.54
CA MET A 166 -7.55 -5.66 -5.11
C MET A 166 -8.37 -5.29 -6.34
N ARG A 167 -8.91 -4.07 -6.44
CA ARG A 167 -9.77 -3.67 -7.57
C ARG A 167 -8.99 -3.15 -8.76
N TYR A 168 -7.96 -2.35 -8.50
CA TYR A 168 -7.19 -1.64 -9.53
C TYR A 168 -5.80 -2.24 -9.73
N ALA A 169 -5.44 -3.25 -8.91
CA ALA A 169 -4.16 -3.93 -9.00
C ALA A 169 -2.93 -3.00 -8.84
N VAL A 170 -3.14 -1.89 -8.13
CA VAL A 170 -2.14 -0.86 -7.85
C VAL A 170 -1.28 -1.26 -6.64
N PRO A 171 0.06 -1.07 -6.69
CA PRO A 171 0.90 -1.25 -5.52
C PRO A 171 0.53 -0.28 -4.41
N ALA A 172 0.48 -0.81 -3.21
CA ALA A 172 0.14 -0.04 -2.04
C ALA A 172 1.07 -0.38 -0.89
N ARG A 173 1.30 0.58 0.01
CA ARG A 173 2.12 0.42 1.21
C ARG A 173 1.38 1.00 2.40
N PHE A 174 1.63 0.42 3.56
CA PHE A 174 1.17 0.87 4.86
C PHE A 174 2.40 1.10 5.74
N MET A 175 2.42 2.24 6.43
CA MET A 175 3.49 2.54 7.37
C MET A 175 2.98 3.46 8.49
N THR A 176 3.41 3.20 9.71
CA THR A 176 3.25 4.18 10.80
C THR A 176 4.32 5.26 10.69
N ILE A 177 4.05 6.47 11.17
CA ILE A 177 5.08 7.52 11.23
C ILE A 177 6.32 7.06 12.01
N TYR A 178 6.13 6.34 13.12
CA TYR A 178 7.25 5.86 13.94
C TYR A 178 8.14 4.88 13.16
N ASP A 179 7.54 3.90 12.47
CA ASP A 179 8.29 2.95 11.64
C ASP A 179 9.05 3.65 10.52
N TYR A 180 8.44 4.66 9.88
CA TYR A 180 9.11 5.44 8.83
C TYR A 180 10.32 6.19 9.38
N LEU A 181 10.17 6.85 10.54
CA LEU A 181 11.28 7.57 11.19
C LEU A 181 12.40 6.61 11.59
N GLU A 182 12.09 5.44 12.13
CA GLU A 182 13.09 4.42 12.46
C GLU A 182 13.81 3.88 11.24
N LEU A 183 13.07 3.53 10.18
CA LEU A 183 13.65 3.09 8.91
C LEU A 183 14.54 4.16 8.29
N THR A 184 14.15 5.43 8.39
CA THR A 184 14.96 6.55 7.92
C THR A 184 16.25 6.68 8.70
N LYS A 185 16.22 6.54 10.04
CA LYS A 185 17.45 6.51 10.85
C LYS A 185 18.38 5.38 10.44
N LYS A 186 17.83 4.18 10.23
CA LYS A 186 18.61 3.01 9.78
C LYS A 186 19.23 3.25 8.40
N SER A 187 18.50 3.87 7.47
CA SER A 187 18.99 4.15 6.11
C SER A 187 20.21 5.09 6.05
N TYR A 188 20.49 5.87 7.10
CA TYR A 188 21.72 6.67 7.17
C TYR A 188 22.96 5.84 7.54
N ASN A 189 22.77 4.73 8.27
CA ASN A 189 23.85 3.86 8.75
C ASN A 189 23.99 2.58 7.90
N GLU A 190 22.91 2.16 7.26
CA GLU A 190 22.78 0.95 6.46
C GLU A 190 22.26 1.34 5.08
N ALA A 191 22.64 0.61 4.02
CA ALA A 191 22.14 0.84 2.65
C ALA A 191 20.67 0.36 2.47
N VAL A 192 19.76 0.88 3.30
CA VAL A 192 18.32 0.60 3.22
C VAL A 192 17.69 1.54 2.20
N ASP A 193 17.19 0.98 1.09
CA ASP A 193 16.48 1.77 0.09
C ASP A 193 15.03 2.04 0.50
N LEU A 194 14.73 3.31 0.80
CA LEU A 194 13.39 3.79 1.10
C LEU A 194 12.59 4.15 -0.15
N LYS A 195 13.23 4.23 -1.33
CA LYS A 195 12.59 4.75 -2.55
C LYS A 195 11.35 3.95 -2.92
N SER A 196 11.38 2.62 -2.80
CA SER A 196 10.23 1.75 -3.09
C SER A 196 9.01 1.99 -2.19
N LEU A 197 9.22 2.54 -0.99
CA LEU A 197 8.16 2.95 -0.08
C LEU A 197 7.67 4.36 -0.43
N GLU A 198 8.60 5.30 -0.55
CA GLU A 198 8.29 6.72 -0.79
C GLU A 198 7.59 6.96 -2.13
N MET A 199 7.94 6.16 -3.15
CA MET A 199 7.38 6.23 -4.51
C MET A 199 6.18 5.31 -4.71
N ALA A 200 5.71 4.59 -3.68
CA ALA A 200 4.56 3.73 -3.83
C ALA A 200 3.33 4.52 -4.34
N PRO A 201 2.63 4.07 -5.40
CA PRO A 201 1.46 4.75 -5.95
C PRO A 201 0.38 5.07 -4.92
N VAL A 202 0.19 4.18 -3.94
CA VAL A 202 -0.65 4.42 -2.76
C VAL A 202 0.15 4.17 -1.48
N LEU A 203 0.14 5.13 -0.57
CA LEU A 203 0.76 4.98 0.75
C LEU A 203 -0.24 5.36 1.84
N VAL A 204 -0.41 4.50 2.83
CA VAL A 204 -1.01 4.85 4.11
C VAL A 204 0.08 5.30 5.06
N ILE A 205 -0.08 6.49 5.63
CA ILE A 205 0.73 7.03 6.72
C ILE A 205 -0.16 7.08 7.97
N ASP A 206 0.05 6.12 8.87
CA ASP A 206 -0.75 5.93 10.07
C ASP A 206 -0.23 6.77 11.25
N ASP A 207 -1.16 7.32 12.03
CA ASP A 207 -0.95 8.12 13.24
C ASP A 207 -0.06 9.37 13.03
N ILE A 208 -0.31 10.12 11.95
CA ILE A 208 0.34 11.42 11.75
C ILE A 208 -0.07 12.43 12.83
N GLY A 209 0.92 13.13 13.39
CA GLY A 209 0.74 14.08 14.49
C GLY A 209 0.88 13.47 15.89
N ALA A 210 1.15 12.16 16.00
CA ALA A 210 1.50 11.48 17.25
C ALA A 210 2.97 11.68 17.66
N GLN A 211 3.85 11.93 16.69
CA GLN A 211 5.27 12.16 16.92
C GLN A 211 5.54 13.45 17.71
N MET A 212 6.62 13.45 18.49
CA MET A 212 7.10 14.66 19.13
C MET A 212 7.78 15.56 18.10
N ALA A 213 7.41 16.83 18.06
CA ALA A 213 8.01 17.83 17.19
C ALA A 213 9.51 17.96 17.49
N LYS A 214 10.35 17.61 16.50
CA LYS A 214 11.80 17.78 16.49
C LYS A 214 12.18 18.21 15.08
N GLU A 215 13.16 19.12 14.92
CA GLU A 215 13.59 19.64 13.61
C GLU A 215 13.92 18.53 12.59
N TRP A 216 14.60 17.47 13.05
CA TRP A 216 14.92 16.31 12.21
C TRP A 216 13.66 15.56 11.73
N VAL A 217 12.65 15.41 12.59
CA VAL A 217 11.39 14.72 12.23
C VAL A 217 10.67 15.50 11.14
N ASP A 218 10.58 16.83 11.27
CA ASP A 218 9.94 17.67 10.26
C ASP A 218 10.70 17.65 8.94
N THR A 219 12.04 17.63 8.98
CA THR A 219 12.86 17.50 7.77
C THR A 219 12.58 16.19 7.02
N VAL A 220 12.51 15.07 7.76
CA VAL A 220 12.23 13.75 7.18
C VAL A 220 10.82 13.67 6.61
N LEU A 221 9.83 14.15 7.35
CA LEU A 221 8.43 14.13 6.90
C LEU A 221 8.17 15.10 5.76
N PHE A 222 8.80 16.28 5.77
CA PHE A 222 8.78 17.21 4.65
C PHE A 222 9.30 16.54 3.39
N LYS A 223 10.45 15.86 3.44
CA LYS A 223 11.01 15.16 2.28
C LYS A 223 10.07 14.10 1.71
N LEU A 224 9.45 13.28 2.57
CA LEU A 224 8.47 12.28 2.15
C LEU A 224 7.27 12.94 1.46
N ILE A 225 6.65 13.91 2.13
CA ILE A 225 5.39 14.51 1.71
C ILE A 225 5.61 15.38 0.47
N ASP A 226 6.70 16.14 0.41
CA ASP A 226 7.12 16.89 -0.79
C ASP A 226 7.25 15.98 -2.01
N LYS A 227 7.98 14.89 -1.86
CA LYS A 227 8.25 13.95 -2.95
C LYS A 227 6.95 13.33 -3.46
N ARG A 228 6.05 12.93 -2.56
CA ARG A 228 4.75 12.39 -2.93
C ARG A 228 3.85 13.44 -3.58
N TYR A 229 3.86 14.66 -3.05
CA TYR A 229 3.15 15.80 -3.60
C TYR A 229 3.58 16.12 -5.04
N ALA A 230 4.90 16.26 -5.25
CA ALA A 230 5.49 16.58 -6.55
C ALA A 230 5.21 15.51 -7.62
N ASN A 231 5.12 14.24 -7.21
CA ASN A 231 4.82 13.12 -8.08
C ASN A 231 3.31 12.75 -8.15
N ARG A 232 2.44 13.53 -7.49
CA ARG A 232 0.98 13.29 -7.42
C ARG A 232 0.63 11.86 -6.96
N LEU A 233 1.34 11.35 -5.97
CA LEU A 233 1.12 10.01 -5.44
C LEU A 233 0.04 10.02 -4.34
N VAL A 234 -0.93 9.11 -4.45
CA VAL A 234 -2.08 9.07 -3.54
C VAL A 234 -1.64 8.71 -2.12
N THR A 235 -2.02 9.52 -1.14
CA THR A 235 -1.63 9.28 0.26
C THR A 235 -2.84 9.30 1.18
N ILE A 236 -3.00 8.25 1.98
CA ILE A 236 -4.04 8.16 3.00
C ILE A 236 -3.38 8.41 4.35
N TYR A 237 -3.81 9.45 5.05
CA TYR A 237 -3.32 9.77 6.38
C TYR A 237 -4.34 9.34 7.43
N THR A 238 -3.88 8.88 8.59
CA THR A 238 -4.73 8.78 9.78
C THR A 238 -4.19 9.68 10.87
N SER A 239 -5.07 10.39 11.59
CA SER A 239 -4.65 11.28 12.68
C SER A 239 -5.67 11.40 13.79
N ASN A 240 -5.17 11.70 14.99
CA ASN A 240 -5.99 12.15 16.11
C ASN A 240 -6.14 13.68 16.20
N LYS A 241 -5.61 14.42 15.21
CA LYS A 241 -5.65 15.87 15.12
C LYS A 241 -6.17 16.29 13.75
N ARG A 242 -6.85 17.43 13.68
CA ARG A 242 -7.15 18.03 12.39
C ARG A 242 -5.85 18.45 11.69
N ILE A 243 -5.90 18.65 10.37
CA ILE A 243 -4.73 19.05 9.58
C ILE A 243 -4.15 20.38 10.12
N ASP A 244 -5.01 21.35 10.40
CA ASP A 244 -4.69 22.67 10.97
C ASP A 244 -4.20 22.61 12.43
N GLU A 245 -4.35 21.48 13.12
CA GLU A 245 -3.89 21.25 14.49
C GLU A 245 -2.57 20.46 14.55
N LEU A 246 -2.01 20.06 13.41
CA LEU A 246 -0.72 19.37 13.35
C LEU A 246 0.40 20.33 13.77
N LYS A 247 1.24 19.88 14.70
CA LYS A 247 2.42 20.63 15.15
C LYS A 247 3.61 20.31 14.26
N MET A 248 3.56 20.77 13.02
CA MET A 248 4.54 20.50 11.96
C MET A 248 4.79 21.77 11.13
N ASP A 249 5.83 21.77 10.31
CA ASP A 249 6.10 22.84 9.35
C ASP A 249 4.87 23.12 8.46
N GLU A 250 4.53 24.40 8.26
CA GLU A 250 3.33 24.84 7.52
C GLU A 250 3.30 24.28 6.08
N ARG A 251 4.46 24.08 5.45
CA ARG A 251 4.53 23.51 4.09
C ARG A 251 4.12 22.05 4.05
N ILE A 252 4.30 21.33 5.16
CA ILE A 252 3.80 19.95 5.29
C ILE A 252 2.28 19.97 5.37
N ILE A 253 1.74 20.84 6.22
CA ILE A 253 0.30 21.01 6.43
C ILE A 253 -0.39 21.37 5.11
N ASP A 254 0.11 22.38 4.40
CA ASP A 254 -0.42 22.83 3.10
C ASP A 254 -0.47 21.73 2.04
N ARG A 255 0.58 20.89 1.95
CA ARG A 255 0.63 19.78 0.99
C ARG A 255 -0.32 18.65 1.34
N ILE A 256 -0.46 18.34 2.63
CA ILE A 256 -1.44 17.35 3.09
C ILE A 256 -2.84 17.86 2.75
N ASP A 257 -3.15 19.12 3.08
CA ASP A 257 -4.48 19.70 2.89
C ASP A 257 -4.86 19.78 1.40
N SER A 258 -3.97 20.30 0.56
CA SER A 258 -4.22 20.48 -0.87
C SER A 258 -4.40 19.18 -1.67
N GLN A 259 -3.92 18.04 -1.16
CA GLN A 259 -4.05 16.73 -1.81
C GLN A 259 -4.92 15.74 -1.01
N SER A 260 -5.65 16.17 0.02
CA SER A 260 -6.47 15.26 0.81
C SER A 260 -7.93 15.68 0.84
N ILE A 261 -8.83 14.71 0.72
CA ILE A 261 -10.22 14.88 1.14
C ILE A 261 -10.32 14.44 2.60
N THR A 262 -10.72 15.35 3.49
CA THR A 262 -10.89 15.04 4.91
C THR A 262 -12.16 14.23 5.16
N ILE A 263 -12.02 13.12 5.91
CA ILE A 263 -13.13 12.34 6.45
C ILE A 263 -13.01 12.38 7.98
N HIS A 264 -13.99 13.01 8.63
CA HIS A 264 -14.11 12.97 10.08
C HIS A 264 -14.92 11.73 10.47
N LEU A 265 -14.27 10.81 11.19
CA LEU A 265 -14.94 9.65 11.77
C LEU A 265 -15.65 10.09 13.05
N PRO A 266 -16.82 9.49 13.34
CA PRO A 266 -17.50 9.71 14.61
C PRO A 266 -16.61 9.41 15.84
N GLU A 267 -16.84 10.14 16.94
CA GLU A 267 -15.99 10.17 18.14
C GLU A 267 -16.33 9.04 19.15
N GLU A 268 -16.74 7.89 18.65
CA GLU A 268 -17.06 6.68 19.41
C GLU A 268 -15.94 5.64 19.28
N SER A 269 -15.45 5.13 20.42
CA SER A 269 -14.45 4.06 20.42
C SER A 269 -15.12 2.73 20.11
N ILE A 270 -15.08 2.34 18.84
CA ILE A 270 -15.56 1.02 18.40
C ILE A 270 -14.69 -0.10 18.97
N ARG A 271 -13.39 0.16 19.17
CA ARG A 271 -12.45 -0.80 19.76
C ARG A 271 -12.86 -1.16 21.18
N SER A 272 -13.27 -0.19 21.98
CA SER A 272 -13.70 -0.44 23.37
C SER A 272 -14.97 -1.29 23.43
N ARG A 273 -15.92 -1.06 22.51
CA ARG A 273 -17.13 -1.88 22.39
C ARG A 273 -16.80 -3.32 22.00
N GLN A 274 -15.93 -3.50 20.99
CA GLN A 274 -15.51 -4.83 20.53
C GLN A 274 -14.73 -5.60 21.60
N ILE A 275 -13.77 -4.96 22.28
CA ILE A 275 -12.98 -5.59 23.36
C ILE A 275 -13.90 -6.08 24.48
N GLN A 276 -14.91 -5.29 24.86
CA GLN A 276 -15.83 -5.69 25.91
C GLN A 276 -16.60 -6.96 25.51
N THR A 277 -17.14 -6.99 24.30
CA THR A 277 -17.83 -8.17 23.75
C THR A 277 -16.89 -9.38 23.66
N ASP A 278 -15.69 -9.21 23.12
CA ASP A 278 -14.73 -10.31 22.97
C ASP A 278 -14.29 -10.87 24.34
N HIS A 279 -14.12 -10.01 25.35
CA HIS A 279 -13.84 -10.44 26.72
C HIS A 279 -15.01 -11.18 27.36
N ASP A 280 -16.23 -10.68 27.18
CA ASP A 280 -17.43 -11.31 27.72
C ASP A 280 -17.65 -12.70 27.09
N ASP A 281 -17.46 -12.82 25.77
CA ASP A 281 -17.56 -14.08 25.02
C ASP A 281 -16.45 -15.07 25.41
N PHE A 282 -15.22 -14.59 25.63
CA PHE A 282 -14.11 -15.42 26.10
C PHE A 282 -14.35 -15.92 27.52
N MET A 283 -14.81 -15.05 28.43
CA MET A 283 -15.08 -15.41 29.82
C MET A 283 -16.31 -16.33 29.96
N ALA A 284 -17.28 -16.26 29.04
CA ALA A 284 -18.42 -17.17 29.00
C ALA A 284 -17.99 -18.64 28.76
N GLN A 285 -16.90 -18.87 28.03
CA GLN A 285 -16.36 -20.23 27.77
C GLN A 285 -15.84 -20.91 29.04
N PHE A 286 -15.56 -20.16 30.12
CA PHE A 286 -15.06 -20.68 31.39
C PHE A 286 -16.13 -20.68 32.50
N LYS A 287 -17.38 -20.36 32.17
CA LYS A 287 -18.52 -20.39 33.09
C LYS A 287 -19.40 -21.64 32.91
N GLU A 288 -19.05 -22.51 31.97
CA GLU A 288 -19.76 -23.77 31.70
C GLU A 288 -19.11 -25.02 32.34
N ASP A 289 -18.13 -24.84 33.25
CA ASP A 289 -17.57 -25.92 34.10
C ASP A 289 -18.05 -25.83 35.56
#